data_AF-A0AAV6WZC9-F1
#
_entry.id   AF-A0AAV6WZC9-F1
#
_cell.length_a   1.000
_cell.length_b   1.000
_cell.length_c   1.000
_cell.angle_alpha   90.00
_cell.angle_beta   90.00
_cell.angle_gamma   90.00
#
_symmetry.space_group_name_H-M   'P 1'
#
loop_
_entity.id
_entity.type
_entity.pdbx_description
1 polymer ?
#
loop_
_entity_poly.entity_id
_entity_poly.type
_entity_poly.pdbx_seq_one_letter_code
_entity_poly.pdbx_strand_id
1 'polypeptide(L)'
;MAEEDHLKPWKSALREGRWDRRLPERRPTKVESIRRRRYHPTGGAVFGSIVGGSKIEERKRCAQEVAKRNVSGFCISGFGLGESMDERPALLSAITESLPDEKPRQICGLGLPEEVLQGVAAGIDLFDSTYIYHLTLGGFALTFTSDKMGRHSDDQLSDTGRDGTKINLKATIYRKDTTAIVEGCKCYTCENHTKAYINHLLNVHEMLALILLEIHNTHHYLGFFRVIREAIKRGTFDEFRQSFVETRRDNIVAVASALSA
;
A
#
# COMPACT_ATOMS: atom_id res chain seq x y z
N MET A 1 -23.97 32.01 -5.34
CA MET A 1 -22.83 32.82 -5.83
C MET A 1 -22.11 33.37 -4.61
N ALA A 2 -20.97 32.88 -4.15
CA ALA A 2 -19.97 32.03 -4.75
C ALA A 2 -19.52 30.97 -3.72
N GLU A 3 -19.36 29.76 -4.22
CA GLU A 3 -18.86 28.56 -3.56
C GLU A 3 -17.60 28.21 -4.34
N GLU A 4 -16.42 28.54 -3.82
CA GLU A 4 -15.11 28.11 -4.35
C GLU A 4 -13.97 28.75 -3.52
N ASP A 5 -13.47 28.08 -2.48
CA ASP A 5 -12.06 28.30 -2.06
C ASP A 5 -11.40 27.21 -1.17
N HIS A 6 -12.01 26.03 -0.97
CA HIS A 6 -11.46 25.02 -0.04
C HIS A 6 -10.53 23.95 -0.68
N LEU A 7 -10.08 24.12 -1.92
CA LEU A 7 -9.34 23.07 -2.65
C LEU A 7 -7.83 23.32 -2.89
N LYS A 8 -7.20 24.30 -2.23
CA LYS A 8 -5.86 24.80 -2.63
C LYS A 8 -4.59 24.46 -1.80
N PRO A 9 -4.54 23.62 -0.74
CA PRO A 9 -3.23 23.29 -0.13
C PRO A 9 -2.46 22.09 -0.74
N TRP A 10 -3.14 21.10 -1.35
CA TRP A 10 -2.53 19.79 -1.61
C TRP A 10 -1.68 19.67 -2.89
N LYS A 11 -1.88 20.57 -3.88
CA LYS A 11 -1.10 20.56 -5.14
C LYS A 11 0.38 20.92 -4.97
N SER A 12 0.79 21.45 -3.82
CA SER A 12 2.19 21.84 -3.55
C SER A 12 3.05 20.65 -3.07
N ALA A 13 2.44 19.65 -2.41
CA ALA A 13 3.18 18.54 -1.82
C ALA A 13 3.93 17.67 -2.85
N LEU A 14 3.33 17.48 -4.04
CA LEU A 14 3.81 16.60 -5.10
C LEU A 14 4.69 17.30 -6.15
N ARG A 15 4.60 18.64 -6.30
CA ARG A 15 5.40 19.38 -7.30
C ARG A 15 6.84 19.65 -6.88
N GLU A 16 7.18 19.58 -5.59
CA GLU A 16 8.47 20.08 -5.07
C GLU A 16 9.60 19.03 -5.01
N GLY A 17 9.49 17.88 -5.69
CA GLY A 17 10.55 16.87 -5.67
C GLY A 17 10.87 16.35 -4.26
N ARG A 18 9.85 16.33 -3.39
CA ARG A 18 9.97 16.05 -1.95
C ARG A 18 10.56 14.66 -1.66
N TRP A 19 10.39 13.72 -2.59
CA TRP A 19 10.94 12.36 -2.54
C TRP A 19 12.43 12.29 -2.92
N ASP A 20 12.90 13.13 -3.84
CA ASP A 20 14.26 13.06 -4.41
C ASP A 20 15.33 13.53 -3.42
N ARG A 21 14.94 14.39 -2.46
CA ARG A 21 15.80 14.87 -1.37
C ARG A 21 15.96 13.90 -0.19
N ARG A 22 15.26 12.76 -0.20
CA ARG A 22 15.12 11.87 0.98
C ARG A 22 15.77 10.50 0.82
N LEU A 23 16.23 10.15 -0.37
CA LEU A 23 17.09 8.99 -0.58
C LEU A 23 18.54 9.42 -0.41
N PRO A 24 19.36 8.74 0.40
CA PRO A 24 20.78 9.01 0.41
C PRO A 24 21.33 8.71 -0.99
N GLU A 25 21.73 9.76 -1.70
CA GLU A 25 22.56 9.66 -2.90
C GLU A 25 23.72 8.70 -2.59
N ARG A 26 23.85 7.59 -3.33
CA ARG A 26 25.08 6.80 -3.32
C ARG A 26 26.18 7.68 -3.92
N ARG A 27 26.88 8.46 -3.10
CA ARG A 27 28.14 9.10 -3.50
C ARG A 27 29.33 8.18 -3.23
N PRO A 28 30.31 8.13 -4.16
CA PRO A 28 31.45 7.25 -4.04
C PRO A 28 32.42 7.75 -2.96
N THR A 29 33.20 6.78 -2.47
CA THR A 29 34.18 6.87 -1.40
C THR A 29 35.13 8.06 -1.52
N LYS A 30 35.16 8.93 -0.50
CA LYS A 30 36.42 9.48 0.00
C LYS A 30 36.33 9.81 1.49
N VAL A 31 37.28 9.23 2.20
CA VAL A 31 37.58 9.37 3.62
C VAL A 31 37.83 10.84 3.97
N GLU A 32 37.50 11.22 5.21
CA GLU A 32 37.75 12.52 5.87
C GLU A 32 36.82 13.70 5.52
N SER A 33 35.74 13.85 6.30
CA SER A 33 35.64 14.89 7.35
C SER A 33 34.18 15.12 7.80
N ILE A 34 33.67 14.27 8.71
CA ILE A 34 32.53 14.63 9.57
C ILE A 34 32.93 14.33 11.00
N ARG A 35 33.56 15.31 11.65
CA ARG A 35 33.70 15.35 13.11
C ARG A 35 32.37 15.80 13.71
N ARG A 36 31.84 14.99 14.63
CA ARG A 36 30.69 15.19 15.54
C ARG A 36 29.28 14.85 14.99
N ARG A 37 28.99 13.56 14.86
CA ARG A 37 27.74 13.01 15.42
C ARG A 37 28.13 11.91 16.40
N ARG A 38 27.70 12.04 17.65
CA ARG A 38 28.01 11.09 18.73
C ARG A 38 27.62 9.68 18.28
N TYR A 39 28.65 8.88 18.09
CA TYR A 39 28.59 7.44 17.90
C TYR A 39 28.15 6.81 19.23
N HIS A 40 26.96 6.19 19.27
CA HIS A 40 26.59 5.35 20.41
C HIS A 40 27.10 3.92 20.15
N PRO A 41 27.90 3.32 21.06
CA PRO A 41 28.71 2.15 20.70
C PRO A 41 27.94 0.82 20.57
N THR A 42 26.62 0.79 20.82
CA THR A 42 25.79 -0.44 20.81
C THR A 42 24.31 -0.22 20.42
N GLY A 43 23.89 0.97 19.95
CA GLY A 43 22.48 1.35 19.87
C GLY A 43 21.91 1.37 18.43
N GLY A 44 20.91 0.53 18.15
CA GLY A 44 20.17 0.54 16.88
C GLY A 44 19.39 1.85 16.61
N ALA A 45 18.91 2.02 15.38
CA ALA A 45 18.09 3.17 15.01
C ALA A 45 16.77 3.17 15.81
N VAL A 46 16.50 4.25 16.54
CA VAL A 46 15.27 4.41 17.35
C VAL A 46 14.25 5.24 16.57
N PHE A 47 13.04 4.71 16.38
CA PHE A 47 11.91 5.42 15.81
C PHE A 47 11.03 5.99 16.92
N GLY A 48 10.67 7.27 16.83
CA GLY A 48 9.73 7.91 17.76
C GLY A 48 8.29 7.56 17.42
N SER A 49 7.53 7.03 18.38
CA SER A 49 6.13 6.65 18.14
C SER A 49 5.21 7.87 18.18
N ILE A 50 4.36 8.01 17.16
CA ILE A 50 3.32 9.01 17.05
C ILE A 50 1.97 8.35 17.32
N VAL A 51 1.33 8.78 18.40
CA VAL A 51 0.01 8.33 18.87
C VAL A 51 -0.96 9.52 18.92
N GLY A 52 -2.18 9.32 19.41
CA GLY A 52 -3.21 10.36 19.51
C GLY A 52 -4.60 9.93 19.07
N GLY A 53 -4.77 8.68 18.62
CA GLY A 53 -6.06 8.15 18.16
C GLY A 53 -6.62 8.92 16.96
N SER A 54 -7.94 9.10 16.92
CA SER A 54 -8.65 9.82 15.85
C SER A 54 -8.77 11.34 16.11
N LYS A 55 -7.97 11.91 17.03
CA LYS A 55 -8.00 13.34 17.35
C LYS A 55 -6.84 14.07 16.66
N ILE A 56 -7.16 14.95 15.72
CA ILE A 56 -6.19 15.71 14.91
C ILE A 56 -5.20 16.49 15.79
N GLU A 57 -5.72 17.17 16.81
CA GLU A 57 -4.96 18.04 17.72
C GLU A 57 -3.96 17.24 18.56
N GLU A 58 -4.38 16.06 19.04
CA GLU A 58 -3.48 15.17 19.79
C GLU A 58 -2.43 14.52 18.90
N ARG A 59 -2.79 14.16 17.66
CA ARG A 59 -1.82 13.69 16.65
C ARG A 59 -0.76 14.74 16.37
N LYS A 60 -1.18 15.99 16.14
CA LYS A 60 -0.29 17.14 15.90
C LYS A 60 0.61 17.40 17.10
N ARG A 61 0.04 17.46 18.31
CA ARG A 61 0.79 17.66 19.57
C ARG A 61 1.84 16.58 19.77
N CYS A 62 1.48 15.31 19.59
CA CYS A 62 2.40 14.19 19.72
C CYS A 62 3.54 14.29 18.70
N ALA A 63 3.22 14.55 17.43
CA ALA A 63 4.21 14.72 16.37
C ALA A 63 5.22 15.83 16.68
N GLN A 64 4.74 17.01 17.10
CA GLN A 64 5.59 18.14 17.47
C GLN A 64 6.50 17.84 18.66
N GLU A 65 6.00 17.13 19.67
CA GLU A 65 6.84 16.74 20.81
C GLU A 65 7.90 15.72 20.41
N VAL A 66 7.51 14.66 19.71
CA VAL A 66 8.42 13.59 19.29
C VAL A 66 9.49 14.12 18.32
N ALA A 67 9.14 15.06 17.43
CA ALA A 67 10.08 15.70 16.51
C ALA A 67 11.25 16.41 17.21
N LYS A 68 11.08 16.88 18.45
CA LYS A 68 12.15 17.50 19.25
C LYS A 68 13.19 16.49 19.77
N ARG A 69 12.89 15.19 19.74
CA ARG A 69 13.76 14.14 20.28
C ARG A 69 14.79 13.71 19.23
N ASN A 70 15.94 13.21 19.69
CA ASN A 70 16.98 12.68 18.81
C ASN A 70 16.65 11.24 18.34
N VAL A 71 15.60 11.12 17.52
CA VAL A 71 15.17 9.86 16.89
C VAL A 71 15.65 9.76 15.44
N SER A 72 15.79 8.53 14.94
CA SER A 72 16.22 8.23 13.57
C SER A 72 15.08 8.31 12.55
N GLY A 73 13.83 8.19 13.00
CA GLY A 73 12.62 8.25 12.19
C GLY A 73 11.36 8.28 13.06
N PHE A 74 10.19 8.21 12.44
CA PHE A 74 8.90 8.28 13.11
C PHE A 74 8.06 7.06 12.78
N CYS A 75 7.49 6.42 13.80
CA CYS A 75 6.56 5.32 13.65
C CYS A 75 5.16 5.81 13.99
N ILE A 76 4.27 5.81 13.00
CA ILE A 76 2.90 6.28 13.09
C ILE A 76 2.02 5.06 13.37
N SER A 77 1.39 5.06 14.54
CA SER A 77 0.65 3.89 15.04
C SER A 77 -0.82 4.22 15.29
N GLY A 78 -1.67 3.21 15.42
CA GLY A 78 -3.10 3.37 15.73
C GLY A 78 -3.94 3.85 14.56
N PHE A 79 -3.58 3.46 13.34
CA PHE A 79 -4.40 3.53 12.13
C PHE A 79 -4.91 2.12 11.78
N GLY A 80 -6.03 2.02 11.07
CA GLY A 80 -6.70 0.77 10.73
C GLY A 80 -7.57 0.19 11.85
N LEU A 81 -7.80 0.95 12.94
CA LEU A 81 -8.50 0.46 14.15
C LEU A 81 -9.84 1.17 14.42
N GLY A 82 -10.24 2.12 13.60
CA GLY A 82 -11.54 2.79 13.77
C GLY A 82 -11.72 4.09 12.99
N GLU A 83 -10.68 4.62 12.36
CA GLU A 83 -10.83 5.75 11.45
C GLU A 83 -11.40 5.29 10.11
N SER A 84 -12.29 6.11 9.53
CA SER A 84 -12.79 5.90 8.17
C SER A 84 -11.74 6.27 7.11
N MET A 85 -11.95 5.80 5.88
CA MET A 85 -11.11 6.18 4.72
C MET A 85 -11.10 7.69 4.47
N ASP A 86 -12.15 8.42 4.87
CA ASP A 86 -12.33 9.85 4.63
C ASP A 86 -11.68 10.72 5.72
N GLU A 87 -11.62 10.22 6.97
CA GLU A 87 -10.96 10.92 8.08
C GLU A 87 -9.44 10.77 8.04
N ARG A 88 -8.95 9.65 7.49
CA ARG A 88 -7.52 9.30 7.49
C ARG A 88 -6.62 10.36 6.86
N PRO A 89 -6.93 10.95 5.69
CA PRO A 89 -6.06 11.96 5.07
C PRO A 89 -5.79 13.15 5.98
N ALA A 90 -6.80 13.65 6.69
CA ALA A 90 -6.66 14.79 7.60
C ALA A 90 -5.75 14.45 8.79
N LEU A 91 -5.91 13.26 9.38
CA LEU A 91 -5.06 12.77 10.46
C LEU A 91 -3.60 12.62 10.02
N LEU A 92 -3.36 12.04 8.84
CA LEU A 92 -2.01 11.88 8.30
C LEU A 92 -1.36 13.22 7.95
N SER A 93 -2.10 14.18 7.38
CA SER A 93 -1.58 15.52 7.07
C SER A 93 -1.12 16.24 8.34
N ALA A 94 -1.95 16.22 9.40
CA ALA A 94 -1.61 16.86 10.67
C ALA A 94 -0.33 16.32 11.31
N ILE A 95 -0.07 15.02 11.15
CA ILE A 95 1.18 14.39 11.60
C ILE A 95 2.33 14.82 10.68
N THR A 96 2.20 14.59 9.38
CA THR A 96 3.31 14.70 8.42
C THR A 96 3.81 16.14 8.26
N GLU A 97 2.93 17.14 8.33
CA GLU A 97 3.27 18.57 8.38
C GLU A 97 4.05 18.98 9.64
N SER A 98 3.92 18.20 10.72
CA SER A 98 4.59 18.47 12.00
C SER A 98 5.94 17.75 12.13
N LEU A 99 6.32 16.93 11.15
CA LEU A 99 7.53 16.10 11.19
C LEU A 99 8.59 16.62 10.21
N PRO A 100 9.88 16.57 10.58
CA PRO A 100 10.97 16.97 9.69
C PRO A 100 11.05 16.07 8.45
N ASP A 101 11.34 16.70 7.31
CA ASP A 101 11.28 16.07 6.00
C ASP A 101 12.39 15.07 5.73
N GLU A 102 13.54 15.22 6.38
CA GLU A 102 14.75 14.44 6.13
C GLU A 102 14.73 13.06 6.83
N LYS A 103 13.70 12.78 7.64
CA LYS A 103 13.59 11.54 8.41
C LYS A 103 12.45 10.64 7.90
N PRO A 104 12.66 9.31 7.89
CA PRO A 104 11.65 8.37 7.40
C PRO A 104 10.43 8.29 8.33
N ARG A 105 9.27 8.12 7.72
CA ARG A 105 7.96 7.94 8.36
C ARG A 105 7.44 6.54 8.05
N GLN A 106 7.39 5.68 9.06
CA GLN A 106 6.78 4.36 8.99
C GLN A 106 5.35 4.42 9.50
N ILE A 107 4.42 3.72 8.85
CA ILE A 107 3.07 3.49 9.36
C ILE A 107 2.82 2.00 9.56
N CYS A 108 2.09 1.66 10.63
CA CYS A 108 1.60 0.31 10.89
C CYS A 108 0.08 0.28 10.75
N GLY A 109 -0.45 -0.76 10.11
CA GLY A 109 -1.90 -1.03 10.08
C GLY A 109 -2.64 -0.60 8.82
N LEU A 110 -1.96 0.02 7.86
CA LEU A 110 -2.51 0.26 6.52
C LEU A 110 -2.10 -0.88 5.60
N GLY A 111 -3.06 -1.47 4.88
CA GLY A 111 -2.81 -2.67 4.10
C GLY A 111 -3.59 -2.79 2.81
N LEU A 112 -4.76 -2.18 2.74
CA LEU A 112 -5.48 -2.15 1.47
C LEU A 112 -4.70 -1.27 0.47
N PRO A 113 -4.68 -1.62 -0.83
CA PRO A 113 -3.99 -0.80 -1.83
C PRO A 113 -4.38 0.68 -1.79
N GLU A 114 -5.64 1.00 -1.54
CA GLU A 114 -6.15 2.37 -1.45
C GLU A 114 -5.62 3.10 -0.22
N GLU A 115 -5.53 2.40 0.91
CA GLU A 115 -4.95 2.92 2.14
C GLU A 115 -3.45 3.20 1.97
N VAL A 116 -2.74 2.32 1.28
CA VAL A 116 -1.33 2.54 0.92
C VAL A 116 -1.20 3.78 0.06
N LEU A 117 -2.04 3.94 -0.98
CA LEU A 117 -2.00 5.12 -1.84
C LEU A 117 -2.30 6.41 -1.08
N GLN A 118 -3.25 6.39 -0.15
CA GLN A 118 -3.52 7.52 0.76
C GLN A 118 -2.30 7.84 1.63
N GLY A 119 -1.68 6.81 2.22
CA GLY A 119 -0.46 6.97 3.03
C GLY A 119 0.69 7.57 2.23
N VAL A 120 0.95 7.05 1.03
CA VAL A 120 2.01 7.55 0.16
C VAL A 120 1.74 9.00 -0.24
N ALA A 121 0.48 9.33 -0.60
CA ALA A 121 0.09 10.71 -0.91
C ALA A 121 0.29 11.66 0.27
N ALA A 122 0.12 11.18 1.51
CA ALA A 122 0.38 11.93 2.73
C ALA A 122 1.87 11.99 3.12
N GLY A 123 2.77 11.35 2.37
CA GLY A 123 4.22 11.37 2.62
C GLY A 123 4.72 10.30 3.61
N ILE A 124 4.01 9.17 3.72
CA ILE A 124 4.50 7.98 4.41
C ILE A 124 5.49 7.22 3.54
N ASP A 125 6.61 6.79 4.13
CA ASP A 125 7.73 6.16 3.42
C ASP A 125 7.74 4.62 3.55
N LEU A 126 7.37 4.11 4.72
CA LEU A 126 7.42 2.68 5.06
C LEU A 126 6.06 2.18 5.54
N PHE A 127 5.67 0.99 5.08
CA PHE A 127 4.39 0.36 5.43
C PHE A 127 4.65 -0.99 6.08
N ASP A 128 4.11 -1.15 7.27
CA ASP A 128 4.05 -2.42 7.99
C ASP A 128 2.60 -2.90 8.03
N SER A 129 2.36 -4.09 7.49
CA SER A 129 1.02 -4.60 7.24
C SER A 129 0.94 -6.12 7.32
N THR A 130 -0.07 -6.62 8.03
CA THR A 130 -0.44 -8.04 8.06
C THR A 130 -1.43 -8.40 6.94
N TYR A 131 -1.74 -7.48 6.04
CA TYR A 131 -2.78 -7.64 5.02
C TYR A 131 -2.60 -8.88 4.15
N ILE A 132 -1.39 -9.08 3.61
CA ILE A 132 -1.06 -10.24 2.77
C ILE A 132 -1.34 -11.54 3.52
N TYR A 133 -0.86 -11.64 4.74
CA TYR A 133 -1.03 -12.81 5.59
C TYR A 133 -2.52 -13.14 5.81
N HIS A 134 -3.34 -12.14 6.14
CA HIS A 134 -4.78 -12.34 6.33
C HIS A 134 -5.49 -12.77 5.05
N LEU A 135 -5.09 -12.24 3.88
CA LEU A 135 -5.63 -12.69 2.59
C LEU A 135 -5.27 -14.16 2.31
N THR A 136 -4.00 -14.51 2.48
CA THR A 136 -3.50 -15.87 2.29
C THR A 136 -4.27 -16.87 3.16
N LEU A 137 -4.43 -16.60 4.46
CA LEU A 137 -5.25 -17.44 5.36
C LEU A 137 -6.70 -17.56 4.92
N GLY A 138 -7.28 -16.48 4.41
CA GLY A 138 -8.63 -16.46 3.86
C GLY A 138 -8.80 -17.30 2.59
N GLY A 139 -7.69 -17.66 1.91
CA GLY A 139 -7.71 -18.29 0.58
C GLY A 139 -7.88 -17.29 -0.56
N PHE A 140 -7.55 -16.02 -0.31
CA PHE A 140 -7.64 -14.96 -1.29
C PHE A 140 -6.30 -14.76 -2.01
N ALA A 141 -6.38 -14.58 -3.33
CA ALA A 141 -5.27 -14.18 -4.15
C ALA A 141 -5.48 -12.75 -4.69
N LEU A 142 -4.45 -11.91 -4.62
CA LEU A 142 -4.47 -10.56 -5.18
C LEU A 142 -4.48 -10.60 -6.72
N THR A 143 -5.33 -9.78 -7.33
CA THR A 143 -5.53 -9.75 -8.79
C THR A 143 -5.66 -8.34 -9.37
N PHE A 144 -5.59 -7.29 -8.55
CA PHE A 144 -5.72 -5.93 -9.06
C PHE A 144 -4.66 -5.60 -10.12
N THR A 145 -5.08 -4.86 -11.14
CA THR A 145 -4.22 -4.36 -12.20
C THR A 145 -3.36 -3.22 -11.67
N SER A 146 -2.04 -3.35 -11.81
CA SER A 146 -1.07 -2.30 -11.50
C SER A 146 -0.40 -1.81 -12.79
N ASP A 147 -1.19 -1.57 -13.84
CA ASP A 147 -0.84 -0.95 -15.15
C ASP A 147 0.46 -1.40 -15.89
N LYS A 148 1.18 -2.41 -15.39
CA LYS A 148 2.41 -2.98 -15.98
C LYS A 148 2.59 -4.47 -15.68
N MET A 149 1.52 -5.16 -15.31
CA MET A 149 1.50 -6.61 -15.13
C MET A 149 0.31 -7.17 -15.90
N GLY A 150 0.48 -7.32 -17.22
CA GLY A 150 -0.50 -7.91 -18.12
C GLY A 150 -1.65 -6.98 -18.51
N ARG A 151 -1.93 -6.87 -19.82
CA ARG A 151 -3.26 -6.49 -20.29
C ARG A 151 -4.14 -7.70 -19.98
N HIS A 152 -5.07 -7.59 -19.04
CA HIS A 152 -6.18 -8.51 -19.08
C HIS A 152 -7.06 -8.09 -20.26
N SER A 153 -7.32 -9.04 -21.16
CA SER A 153 -8.45 -8.96 -22.06
C SER A 153 -9.69 -8.68 -21.23
N ASP A 154 -10.47 -7.71 -21.70
CA ASP A 154 -11.72 -7.17 -21.19
C ASP A 154 -12.88 -8.20 -21.20
N ASP A 155 -12.58 -9.46 -20.91
CA ASP A 155 -13.51 -10.56 -21.11
C ASP A 155 -13.28 -11.58 -20.01
N GLN A 156 -13.88 -11.31 -18.85
CA GLN A 156 -14.62 -12.25 -18.00
C GLN A 156 -15.22 -11.45 -16.84
N LEU A 157 -16.33 -10.75 -17.16
CA LEU A 157 -17.37 -10.45 -16.19
C LEU A 157 -17.91 -11.77 -15.64
N SER A 158 -17.21 -12.36 -14.65
CA SER A 158 -17.73 -13.49 -13.91
C SER A 158 -18.66 -12.98 -12.81
N ASP A 159 -19.91 -12.78 -13.21
CA ASP A 159 -21.21 -12.77 -12.51
C ASP A 159 -21.29 -13.12 -11.00
N THR A 160 -20.39 -12.59 -10.18
CA THR A 160 -20.51 -12.65 -8.72
C THR A 160 -19.75 -11.49 -8.11
N GLY A 161 -20.44 -10.44 -7.64
CA GLY A 161 -20.14 -9.85 -6.33
C GLY A 161 -18.73 -9.32 -5.99
N ARG A 162 -17.77 -9.28 -6.92
CA ARG A 162 -16.35 -9.33 -6.55
C ARG A 162 -15.69 -7.97 -6.56
N ASP A 163 -15.08 -7.66 -5.42
CA ASP A 163 -13.95 -6.76 -5.33
C ASP A 163 -12.88 -7.17 -6.35
N GLY A 164 -12.79 -6.45 -7.48
CA GLY A 164 -11.88 -6.74 -8.60
C GLY A 164 -10.39 -6.77 -8.20
N THR A 165 -10.06 -6.42 -6.97
CA THR A 165 -8.69 -6.45 -6.47
C THR A 165 -8.23 -7.81 -5.96
N LYS A 166 -9.14 -8.76 -5.72
CA LYS A 166 -8.81 -10.09 -5.22
C LYS A 166 -9.85 -11.15 -5.59
N ILE A 167 -9.41 -12.40 -5.66
CA ILE A 167 -10.29 -13.56 -5.88
C ILE A 167 -10.21 -14.54 -4.72
N ASN A 168 -11.33 -15.17 -4.36
CA ASN A 168 -11.34 -16.25 -3.37
C ASN A 168 -11.13 -17.60 -4.08
N LEU A 169 -9.94 -18.18 -3.96
CA LEU A 169 -9.60 -19.45 -4.60
C LEU A 169 -10.24 -20.68 -3.92
N LYS A 170 -10.97 -20.53 -2.81
CA LYS A 170 -11.84 -21.60 -2.27
C LYS A 170 -13.14 -21.75 -3.09
N ALA A 171 -13.54 -20.73 -3.84
CA ALA A 171 -14.80 -20.73 -4.58
C ALA A 171 -14.87 -21.86 -5.62
N THR A 172 -16.03 -22.51 -5.72
CA THR A 172 -16.24 -23.69 -6.58
C THR A 172 -16.02 -23.40 -8.07
N ILE A 173 -16.20 -22.14 -8.49
CA ILE A 173 -15.97 -21.70 -9.87
C ILE A 173 -14.55 -21.99 -10.35
N TYR A 174 -13.56 -22.05 -9.46
CA TYR A 174 -12.17 -22.28 -9.80
C TYR A 174 -11.76 -23.75 -9.88
N ARG A 175 -12.65 -24.70 -9.54
CA ARG A 175 -12.33 -26.14 -9.49
C ARG A 175 -11.78 -26.72 -10.79
N LYS A 176 -12.16 -26.13 -11.93
CA LYS A 176 -11.75 -26.57 -13.27
C LYS A 176 -10.98 -25.49 -14.04
N ASP A 177 -10.65 -24.37 -13.39
CA ASP A 177 -9.93 -23.26 -14.02
C ASP A 177 -8.43 -23.59 -14.10
N THR A 178 -7.98 -24.00 -15.29
CA THR A 178 -6.58 -24.37 -15.56
C THR A 178 -5.69 -23.17 -15.88
N THR A 179 -6.19 -21.93 -15.76
CA THR A 179 -5.38 -20.73 -15.93
C THR A 179 -4.54 -20.41 -14.69
N ALA A 180 -3.48 -19.62 -14.86
CA ALA A 180 -2.72 -19.03 -13.75
C ALA A 180 -3.61 -18.06 -12.95
N ILE A 181 -3.19 -17.70 -11.72
CA ILE A 181 -3.95 -16.74 -10.89
C ILE A 181 -4.09 -15.39 -11.61
N VAL A 182 -2.97 -14.84 -12.09
CA VAL A 182 -2.90 -13.59 -12.87
C VAL A 182 -2.09 -13.87 -14.13
N GLU A 183 -2.61 -13.48 -15.28
CA GLU A 183 -1.94 -13.67 -16.56
C GLU A 183 -0.67 -12.79 -16.64
N GLY A 184 0.45 -13.38 -17.06
CA GLY A 184 1.72 -12.67 -17.15
C GLY A 184 2.46 -12.43 -15.83
N CYS A 185 1.90 -12.84 -14.68
CA CYS A 185 2.61 -12.78 -13.40
C CYS A 185 3.83 -13.73 -13.40
N LYS A 186 4.95 -13.26 -12.86
CA LYS A 186 6.25 -13.95 -12.83
C LYS A 186 6.60 -14.53 -11.46
N CYS A 187 5.59 -14.81 -10.64
CA CYS A 187 5.79 -15.51 -9.38
C CYS A 187 5.82 -17.03 -9.63
N TYR A 188 6.53 -17.77 -8.77
CA TYR A 188 6.63 -19.23 -8.87
C TYR A 188 5.23 -19.89 -8.99
N THR A 189 4.26 -19.41 -8.23
CA THR A 189 2.91 -19.94 -8.24
C THR A 189 2.21 -19.79 -9.59
N CYS A 190 2.27 -18.61 -10.22
CA CYS A 190 1.62 -18.38 -11.51
C CYS A 190 2.34 -19.09 -12.67
N GLU A 191 3.64 -19.33 -12.57
CA GLU A 191 4.40 -20.00 -13.63
C GLU A 191 4.26 -21.53 -13.59
N ASN A 192 3.93 -22.11 -12.44
CA ASN A 192 3.95 -23.57 -12.25
C ASN A 192 2.60 -24.19 -11.87
N HIS A 193 1.62 -23.38 -11.44
CA HIS A 193 0.37 -23.89 -10.88
C HIS A 193 -0.84 -23.16 -11.44
N THR A 194 -1.97 -23.87 -11.41
CA THR A 194 -3.26 -23.36 -11.89
C THR A 194 -4.17 -22.97 -10.73
N LYS A 195 -5.18 -22.15 -11.00
CA LYS A 195 -6.23 -21.84 -10.02
C LYS A 195 -6.94 -23.11 -9.54
N ALA A 196 -7.18 -24.08 -10.42
CA ALA A 196 -7.77 -25.37 -10.08
C ALA A 196 -6.91 -26.18 -9.10
N TYR A 197 -5.59 -26.19 -9.31
CA TYR A 197 -4.67 -26.87 -8.40
C TYR A 197 -4.69 -26.23 -6.99
N ILE A 198 -4.62 -24.90 -6.92
CA ILE A 198 -4.65 -24.19 -5.64
C ILE A 198 -6.03 -24.36 -4.96
N ASN A 199 -7.12 -24.29 -5.73
CA ASN A 199 -8.47 -24.57 -5.24
C ASN A 199 -8.56 -25.97 -4.63
N HIS A 200 -8.00 -26.98 -5.29
CA HIS A 200 -7.93 -28.34 -4.77
C HIS A 200 -7.19 -28.38 -3.43
N LEU A 201 -5.95 -27.87 -3.37
CA LEU A 201 -5.14 -27.86 -2.15
C LEU A 201 -5.85 -27.15 -0.97
N LEU A 202 -6.48 -26.00 -1.23
CA LEU A 202 -7.25 -25.26 -0.23
C LEU A 202 -8.44 -26.07 0.33
N ASN A 203 -9.16 -26.79 -0.54
CA ASN A 203 -10.34 -27.56 -0.16
C ASN A 203 -10.01 -28.89 0.53
N VAL A 204 -8.82 -29.44 0.29
CA VAL A 204 -8.32 -30.63 1.01
C VAL A 204 -7.46 -30.27 2.22
N HIS A 205 -7.40 -28.98 2.58
CA HIS A 205 -6.67 -28.45 3.74
C HIS A 205 -5.17 -28.77 3.75
N GLU A 206 -4.54 -28.76 2.57
CA GLU A 206 -3.11 -29.01 2.43
C GLU A 206 -2.32 -27.70 2.58
N MET A 207 -1.20 -27.73 3.32
CA MET A 207 -0.45 -26.53 3.74
C MET A 207 0.26 -25.82 2.58
N LEU A 208 0.65 -26.54 1.52
CA LEU A 208 1.25 -25.99 0.30
C LEU A 208 0.35 -24.92 -0.33
N ALA A 209 -0.97 -25.02 -0.17
CA ALA A 209 -1.89 -23.99 -0.64
C ALA A 209 -1.53 -22.60 -0.10
N LEU A 210 -1.24 -22.52 1.20
CA LEU A 210 -0.89 -21.25 1.86
C LEU A 210 0.49 -20.77 1.44
N ILE A 211 1.45 -21.68 1.26
CA ILE A 211 2.80 -21.35 0.78
C ILE A 211 2.72 -20.75 -0.63
N LEU A 212 1.99 -21.38 -1.54
CA LEU A 212 1.83 -20.92 -2.91
C LEU A 212 1.06 -19.59 -2.99
N LEU A 213 0.02 -19.42 -2.17
CA LEU A 213 -0.71 -18.16 -2.07
C LEU A 213 0.16 -17.03 -1.53
N GLU A 214 0.96 -17.28 -0.49
CA GLU A 214 1.84 -16.27 0.08
C GLU A 214 2.89 -15.82 -0.93
N ILE A 215 3.52 -16.75 -1.66
CA ILE A 215 4.46 -16.44 -2.74
C ILE A 215 3.81 -15.50 -3.77
N HIS A 216 2.58 -15.81 -4.20
CA HIS A 216 1.85 -14.97 -5.15
C HIS A 216 1.52 -13.59 -4.57
N ASN A 217 0.88 -13.56 -3.40
CA ASN A 217 0.40 -12.32 -2.79
C ASN A 217 1.56 -11.37 -2.45
N THR A 218 2.66 -11.88 -1.88
CA THR A 218 3.87 -11.09 -1.62
C THR A 218 4.47 -10.55 -2.92
N HIS A 219 4.60 -11.39 -3.96
CA HIS A 219 5.12 -10.93 -5.25
C HIS A 219 4.26 -9.82 -5.85
N HIS A 220 2.94 -10.01 -5.86
CA HIS A 220 1.98 -9.06 -6.43
C HIS A 220 2.02 -7.73 -5.68
N TYR A 221 2.01 -7.77 -4.36
CA TYR A 221 2.01 -6.58 -3.51
C TYR A 221 3.35 -5.83 -3.56
N LEU A 222 4.49 -6.52 -3.64
CA LEU A 222 5.78 -5.86 -3.90
C LEU A 222 5.84 -5.25 -5.31
N GLY A 223 5.19 -5.88 -6.30
CA GLY A 223 4.99 -5.33 -7.63
C GLY A 223 4.23 -4.01 -7.61
N PHE A 224 3.13 -3.95 -6.85
CA PHE A 224 2.38 -2.72 -6.62
C PHE A 224 3.25 -1.58 -6.07
N PHE A 225 4.05 -1.84 -5.04
CA PHE A 225 4.99 -0.86 -4.51
C PHE A 225 6.06 -0.43 -5.53
N ARG A 226 6.48 -1.30 -6.47
CA ARG A 226 7.37 -0.92 -7.57
C ARG A 226 6.67 0.07 -8.51
N VAL A 227 5.42 -0.19 -8.88
CA VAL A 227 4.64 0.70 -9.76
C VAL A 227 4.42 2.05 -9.11
N ILE A 228 4.08 2.10 -7.82
CA ILE A 228 3.98 3.36 -7.06
C ILE A 228 5.27 4.17 -7.16
N ARG A 229 6.43 3.55 -6.87
CA ARG A 229 7.72 4.25 -6.93
C ARG A 229 8.02 4.77 -8.34
N GLU A 230 7.70 4.01 -9.37
CA GLU A 230 7.90 4.45 -10.76
C GLU A 230 6.96 5.59 -11.15
N ALA A 231 5.70 5.57 -10.70
CA ALA A 231 4.76 6.65 -10.93
C ALA A 231 5.20 7.96 -10.22
N ILE A 232 5.73 7.86 -9.00
CA ILE A 232 6.32 9.00 -8.28
C ILE A 232 7.49 9.58 -9.06
N LYS A 233 8.44 8.75 -9.51
CA LYS A 233 9.61 9.21 -10.30
C LYS A 233 9.21 9.91 -11.60
N ARG A 234 8.11 9.47 -12.23
CA ARG A 234 7.59 10.03 -13.48
C ARG A 234 6.70 11.26 -13.27
N GLY A 235 6.36 11.59 -12.02
CA GLY A 235 5.41 12.66 -11.71
C GLY A 235 3.95 12.32 -12.02
N THR A 236 3.62 11.05 -12.30
CA THR A 236 2.28 10.57 -12.69
C THR A 236 1.56 9.84 -11.54
N PHE A 237 2.01 10.02 -10.31
CA PHE A 237 1.46 9.32 -9.14
C PHE A 237 -0.02 9.66 -8.87
N ASP A 238 -0.41 10.93 -9.03
CA ASP A 238 -1.80 11.34 -8.81
C ASP A 238 -2.76 10.70 -9.83
N GLU A 239 -2.36 10.66 -11.10
CA GLU A 239 -3.11 10.02 -12.18
C GLU A 239 -3.25 8.52 -11.92
N PHE A 240 -2.14 7.86 -11.56
CA PHE A 240 -2.15 6.44 -11.18
C PHE A 240 -3.10 6.16 -10.02
N ARG A 241 -3.05 6.99 -8.97
CA ARG A 241 -3.93 6.86 -7.80
C ARG A 241 -5.39 7.04 -8.16
N GLN A 242 -5.74 8.06 -8.96
CA GLN A 242 -7.11 8.31 -9.38
C GLN A 242 -7.65 7.16 -10.23
N SER A 243 -6.90 6.75 -11.25
CA SER A 243 -7.25 5.62 -12.11
C SER A 243 -7.45 4.33 -11.32
N PHE A 244 -6.61 4.06 -10.33
CA PHE A 244 -6.75 2.89 -9.46
C PHE A 244 -8.07 2.90 -8.67
N VAL A 245 -8.44 4.05 -8.09
CA VAL A 245 -9.68 4.21 -7.32
C VAL A 245 -10.92 4.14 -8.21
N GLU A 246 -10.87 4.74 -9.40
CA GLU A 246 -11.95 4.70 -10.39
C GLU A 246 -12.21 3.28 -10.90
N THR A 247 -11.16 2.58 -11.34
CA THR A 247 -11.25 1.18 -11.78
C THR A 247 -11.92 0.30 -10.72
N ARG A 248 -11.65 0.55 -9.44
CA ARG A 248 -12.30 -0.19 -8.35
C ARG A 248 -13.77 0.22 -8.16
N ARG A 249 -14.09 1.51 -8.21
CA ARG A 249 -15.48 2.00 -8.09
C ARG A 249 -16.35 1.41 -9.20
N ASP A 250 -15.86 1.40 -10.43
CA ASP A 250 -16.59 0.87 -11.58
C ASP A 250 -16.84 -0.64 -11.43
N ASN A 251 -15.85 -1.39 -10.94
CA ASN A 251 -16.02 -2.81 -10.61
C ASN A 251 -17.08 -3.05 -9.53
N ILE A 252 -17.16 -2.21 -8.50
CA ILE A 252 -18.18 -2.31 -7.45
C ILE A 252 -19.58 -1.97 -8.00
N VAL A 253 -19.70 -0.94 -8.83
CA VAL A 253 -20.97 -0.50 -9.42
C VAL A 253 -21.49 -1.53 -10.41
N ALA A 254 -20.64 -2.06 -11.29
CA ALA A 254 -20.99 -3.13 -12.23
C ALA A 254 -21.52 -4.37 -11.50
N VAL A 255 -20.88 -4.73 -10.39
CA VAL A 255 -21.33 -5.81 -9.50
C VAL A 255 -22.70 -5.53 -8.86
N ALA A 256 -22.92 -4.32 -8.35
CA ALA A 256 -24.19 -3.95 -7.72
C ALA A 256 -25.36 -3.95 -8.71
N SER A 257 -25.12 -3.53 -9.96
CA SER A 257 -26.10 -3.57 -11.03
C SER A 257 -26.42 -4.99 -11.49
N ALA A 258 -25.43 -5.89 -11.58
CA ALA A 258 -25.63 -7.29 -11.93
C ALA A 258 -26.44 -8.08 -10.88
N LEU A 259 -26.32 -7.72 -9.59
CA LEU A 259 -27.09 -8.34 -8.50
C LEU A 259 -28.54 -7.84 -8.38
N SER A 260 -28.88 -6.75 -9.08
CA SER A 260 -30.20 -6.10 -9.03
C SER A 260 -31.07 -6.42 -10.26
N ALA A 261 -30.57 -7.24 -11.18
CA ALA A 261 -31.23 -7.69 -12.41
C ALA A 261 -31.61 -9.18 -12.30
#